data_AF-A0A662VJT8-F1
#
_entry.id   AF-A0A662VJT8-F1
#
_cell.length_a   1.000
_cell.length_b   1.000
_cell.length_c   1.000
_cell.angle_alpha   90.00
_cell.angle_beta   90.00
_cell.angle_gamma   90.00
#
_symmetry.space_group_name_H-M   'P 1'
#
loop_
_entity.id
_entity.type
_entity.pdbx_description
1 polymer ?
#
loop_
_entity_poly.entity_id
_entity_poly.type
_entity_poly.pdbx_seq_one_letter_code
_entity_poly.pdbx_strand_id
1 'polypeptide(L)'
;MDVHKKYSYAAVVDELLSSSFRRIAPLLNVGKSTVHYWVEKFKDALESERGEKVKKLVIARIAVDETILKYNGRKCLFAAFDVERNKIIHLKVYPARNALTTYSFLKEVLGIAS
;
A
#
# COMPACT_ATOMS: atom_id res chain seq x y z
N MET A 1 -12.35 -22.45 10.97
CA MET A 1 -12.77 -21.05 10.76
C MET A 1 -13.31 -20.97 9.34
N ASP A 2 -14.59 -20.63 9.19
CA ASP A 2 -15.37 -20.80 7.96
C ASP A 2 -14.85 -19.92 6.81
N VAL A 3 -14.69 -20.50 5.62
CA VAL A 3 -14.14 -19.86 4.42
C VAL A 3 -14.98 -18.63 4.03
N HIS A 4 -16.30 -18.70 4.23
CA HIS A 4 -17.22 -17.58 4.00
C HIS A 4 -17.00 -16.38 4.93
N LYS A 5 -16.61 -16.61 6.19
CA LYS A 5 -16.29 -15.52 7.11
C LYS A 5 -15.02 -14.78 6.68
N LYS A 6 -14.03 -15.51 6.15
CA LYS A 6 -12.74 -14.95 5.71
C LYS A 6 -12.89 -13.93 4.56
N TYR A 7 -13.75 -14.21 3.58
CA TYR A 7 -14.04 -13.29 2.48
C TYR A 7 -14.80 -12.03 2.93
N SER A 8 -15.69 -12.16 3.91
CA SER A 8 -16.42 -11.01 4.48
C SER A 8 -15.48 -10.04 5.20
N TYR A 9 -14.45 -10.52 5.90
CA TYR A 9 -13.45 -9.63 6.53
C TYR A 9 -12.54 -8.95 5.51
N ALA A 10 -12.15 -9.64 4.43
CA ALA A 10 -11.30 -9.06 3.38
C ALA A 10 -12.01 -7.91 2.64
N ALA A 11 -13.29 -8.09 2.28
CA ALA A 11 -14.10 -7.03 1.67
C ALA A 11 -14.31 -5.84 2.63
N VAL A 12 -14.55 -6.11 3.92
CA VAL A 12 -14.67 -5.06 4.94
C VAL A 12 -13.34 -4.34 5.16
N VAL A 13 -12.20 -5.02 5.10
CA VAL A 13 -10.86 -4.41 5.20
C VAL A 13 -10.54 -3.57 3.95
N ASP A 14 -10.85 -4.05 2.75
CA ASP A 14 -10.65 -3.31 1.51
C ASP A 14 -11.52 -2.04 1.47
N GLU A 15 -12.77 -2.15 1.94
CA GLU A 15 -13.66 -0.99 2.13
C GLU A 15 -13.18 -0.07 3.26
N LEU A 16 -12.65 -0.62 4.37
CA LEU A 16 -11.97 0.11 5.46
C LEU A 16 -10.76 0.94 5.00
N LEU A 17 -10.01 0.43 4.03
CA LEU A 17 -8.80 1.06 3.52
C LEU A 17 -9.09 2.09 2.41
N SER A 18 -10.18 1.91 1.66
CA SER A 18 -10.55 2.79 0.54
C SER A 18 -11.58 3.87 0.89
N SER A 19 -12.35 3.69 1.97
CA SER A 19 -13.41 4.63 2.40
C SER A 19 -13.07 5.36 3.68
N SER A 20 -13.64 6.57 3.85
CA SER A 20 -13.42 7.34 5.08
C SER A 20 -13.99 6.60 6.30
N PHE A 21 -13.29 6.59 7.43
CA PHE A 21 -13.77 5.97 8.67
C PHE A 21 -15.16 6.47 9.11
N ARG A 22 -15.52 7.71 8.74
CA ARG A 22 -16.86 8.29 8.98
C ARG A 22 -17.98 7.59 8.19
N ARG A 23 -17.68 7.09 7.00
CA ARG A 23 -18.66 6.37 6.17
C ARG A 23 -18.85 4.93 6.65
N ILE A 24 -17.81 4.33 7.21
CA ILE A 24 -17.79 2.91 7.56
C ILE A 24 -18.29 2.64 8.96
N ALA A 25 -17.97 3.52 9.91
CA ALA A 25 -18.41 3.39 11.30
C ALA A 25 -19.95 3.16 11.42
N PRO A 26 -20.82 3.91 10.71
CA PRO A 26 -22.26 3.64 10.71
C PRO A 26 -22.65 2.31 10.05
N LEU A 27 -21.98 1.90 8.97
CA LEU A 27 -22.28 0.65 8.24
C LEU A 27 -22.04 -0.59 9.11
N LEU A 28 -21.04 -0.51 9.98
CA LEU A 28 -20.67 -1.59 10.89
C LEU A 28 -21.27 -1.42 12.30
N ASN A 29 -22.04 -0.35 12.54
CA ASN A 29 -22.58 0.01 13.84
C ASN A 29 -21.51 0.07 14.96
N VAL A 30 -20.35 0.66 14.67
CA VAL A 30 -19.23 0.82 15.61
C VAL A 30 -18.76 2.28 15.68
N GLY A 31 -17.95 2.60 16.68
CA GLY A 31 -17.30 3.92 16.77
C GLY A 31 -16.20 4.12 15.72
N LYS A 32 -15.97 5.37 15.31
CA LYS A 32 -14.86 5.76 14.41
C LYS A 32 -13.49 5.32 14.97
N SER A 33 -13.30 5.42 16.29
CA SER A 33 -12.07 4.99 16.98
C SER A 33 -11.87 3.47 16.89
N THR A 34 -12.95 2.68 16.91
CA THR A 34 -12.90 1.23 16.74
C THR A 34 -12.42 0.85 15.34
N VAL A 35 -12.95 1.53 14.32
CA VAL A 35 -12.48 1.40 12.93
C VAL A 35 -11.00 1.74 12.80
N HIS A 36 -10.56 2.87 13.39
CA HIS A 36 -9.15 3.26 13.40
C HIS A 36 -8.26 2.21 14.09
N TYR A 37 -8.69 1.71 15.26
CA TYR A 37 -7.97 0.68 16.00
C TYR A 37 -7.82 -0.62 15.19
N TRP A 38 -8.86 -1.03 14.46
CA TRP A 38 -8.77 -2.19 13.58
C TRP A 38 -7.78 -1.98 12.45
N VAL A 39 -7.81 -0.83 11.77
CA VAL A 39 -6.85 -0.50 10.70
C VAL A 39 -5.41 -0.53 11.22
N GLU A 40 -5.13 0.09 12.37
CA GLU A 40 -3.80 0.03 13.00
C GLU A 40 -3.38 -1.40 13.32
N LYS A 41 -4.29 -2.24 13.82
CA LYS A 41 -3.99 -3.65 14.11
C LYS A 41 -3.70 -4.48 12.86
N PHE A 42 -4.34 -4.17 11.74
CA PHE A 42 -4.09 -4.85 10.45
C PHE A 42 -2.83 -4.33 9.74
N LYS A 43 -2.35 -3.14 10.09
CA LYS A 43 -1.14 -2.56 9.51
C LYS A 43 0.07 -3.48 9.68
N ASP A 44 0.26 -4.03 10.88
CA ASP A 44 1.38 -4.93 11.18
C ASP A 44 1.29 -6.23 10.38
N ALA A 45 0.07 -6.75 10.15
CA ALA A 45 -0.16 -7.92 9.32
C ALA A 45 0.22 -7.64 7.85
N LEU A 46 -0.11 -6.45 7.33
CA LEU A 46 0.24 -6.01 5.98
C LEU A 46 1.75 -5.74 5.82
N GLU A 47 2.42 -5.26 6.87
CA GLU A 47 3.88 -5.05 6.87
C GLU A 47 4.65 -6.38 6.87
N SER A 48 4.10 -7.44 7.46
CA SER A 48 4.71 -8.78 7.45
C SER A 48 4.82 -9.40 6.05
N GLU A 49 3.90 -9.05 5.12
CA GLU A 49 3.94 -9.54 3.73
C GLU A 49 4.93 -8.76 2.84
N ARG A 50 5.33 -7.54 3.23
CA ARG A 50 6.37 -6.77 2.50
C ARG A 50 7.78 -7.39 2.61
N GLY A 51 7.97 -8.32 3.54
CA GLY A 51 9.24 -9.02 3.77
C GLY A 51 9.56 -10.11 2.74
N GLU A 52 8.63 -10.46 1.84
CA GLU A 52 8.97 -11.24 0.64
C GLU A 52 9.90 -10.38 -0.21
N LYS A 53 11.21 -10.53 0.02
CA LYS A 53 12.25 -10.14 -0.95
C LYS A 53 11.69 -10.54 -2.30
N VAL A 54 11.48 -9.56 -3.17
CA VAL A 54 11.22 -9.75 -4.60
C VAL A 54 12.46 -10.47 -5.14
N LYS A 55 12.52 -11.77 -4.86
CA LYS A 55 13.66 -12.64 -5.11
C LYS A 55 13.74 -12.73 -6.60
N LYS A 56 14.62 -11.91 -7.18
CA LYS A 56 15.20 -12.12 -8.50
C LYS A 56 14.12 -12.57 -9.50
N LEU A 57 12.96 -11.92 -9.45
CA LEU A 57 11.95 -12.17 -10.45
C LEU A 57 12.59 -11.69 -11.74
N VAL A 58 12.53 -12.52 -12.77
CA VAL A 58 12.77 -12.05 -14.13
C VAL A 58 11.58 -11.13 -14.43
N ILE A 59 11.63 -9.90 -13.91
CA ILE A 59 10.58 -8.92 -14.12
C ILE A 59 10.83 -8.39 -15.52
N ALA A 60 10.07 -8.91 -16.49
CA ALA A 60 10.22 -8.51 -17.88
C ALA A 60 9.81 -7.05 -18.09
N ARG A 61 8.83 -6.56 -17.31
CA ARG A 61 8.30 -5.19 -17.41
C ARG A 61 7.86 -4.67 -16.05
N ILE A 62 8.42 -3.53 -15.65
CA ILE A 62 8.02 -2.77 -14.48
C ILE A 62 7.30 -1.50 -14.96
N ALA A 63 6.10 -1.27 -14.44
CA ALA A 63 5.45 0.03 -14.52
C ALA A 63 5.72 0.81 -13.25
N VAL A 64 5.98 2.11 -13.38
CA VAL A 64 6.17 3.02 -12.24
C VAL A 64 5.17 4.15 -12.37
N ASP A 65 4.51 4.48 -11.26
CA ASP A 65 3.59 5.61 -11.17
C ASP A 65 3.95 6.55 -10.01
N GLU A 66 3.61 7.83 -10.19
CA GLU A 66 3.81 8.91 -9.22
C GLU A 66 2.46 9.53 -8.85
N THR A 67 2.07 9.40 -7.58
CA THR A 67 0.84 10.01 -7.08
C THR A 67 1.14 11.10 -6.06
N ILE A 68 0.63 12.31 -6.30
CA ILE A 68 0.74 13.42 -5.34
C ILE A 68 -0.31 13.29 -4.24
N LEU A 69 0.16 13.15 -3.00
CA LEU A 69 -0.68 13.07 -1.80
C LEU A 69 -0.78 14.45 -1.14
N LYS A 70 -2.00 14.87 -0.81
CA LYS A 70 -2.27 16.06 0.01
C LYS A 70 -2.47 15.64 1.47
N TYR A 71 -1.36 15.49 2.20
CA TYR A 71 -1.36 15.10 3.61
C TYR A 71 -0.21 15.78 4.34
N ASN A 72 -0.53 16.65 5.32
CA ASN A 72 0.44 17.47 6.05
C ASN A 72 1.44 18.17 5.11
N GLY A 73 0.93 18.80 4.05
CA GLY A 73 1.70 19.30 2.91
C GLY A 73 1.51 18.45 1.65
N ARG A 74 2.39 18.65 0.66
CA ARG A 74 2.43 17.81 -0.55
C ARG A 74 3.49 16.73 -0.34
N LYS A 75 3.10 15.47 -0.49
CA LYS A 75 4.01 14.32 -0.52
C LYS A 75 3.87 13.61 -1.87
N CYS A 76 4.88 12.82 -2.25
CA CYS A 76 4.87 12.05 -3.48
C CYS A 76 4.95 10.56 -3.14
N LEU A 77 3.94 9.78 -3.51
CA LEU A 77 3.96 8.34 -3.45
C LEU A 77 4.49 7.81 -4.79
N PHE A 78 5.54 7.00 -4.72
CA PHE A 78 6.02 6.23 -5.85
C PHE A 78 5.60 4.78 -5.67
N ALA A 79 5.05 4.20 -6.73
CA ALA A 79 4.61 2.82 -6.78
C ALA A 79 5.25 2.12 -7.98
N ALA A 80 5.83 0.95 -7.77
CA ALA A 80 6.33 0.10 -8.83
C ALA A 80 5.51 -1.19 -8.87
N PHE A 81 5.17 -1.63 -10.08
CA PHE A 81 4.32 -2.77 -10.34
C PHE A 81 4.99 -3.73 -11.32
N ASP A 82 4.95 -5.03 -11.03
CA ASP A 82 5.15 -6.08 -12.04
C ASP A 82 3.86 -6.18 -12.86
N VAL A 83 3.94 -5.72 -14.12
CA VAL A 83 2.78 -5.63 -15.03
C VAL A 83 2.22 -7.01 -15.36
N GLU A 84 3.08 -8.00 -15.51
CA GLU A 84 2.68 -9.35 -15.93
C GLU A 84 1.95 -10.08 -14.81
N ARG A 85 2.30 -9.79 -13.55
CA ARG A 85 1.72 -10.44 -12.37
C ARG A 85 0.64 -9.63 -11.69
N ASN A 86 0.42 -8.39 -12.15
CA ASN A 86 -0.45 -7.42 -11.49
C ASN A 86 -0.14 -7.29 -9.98
N LYS A 87 1.15 -7.22 -9.64
CA LYS A 87 1.63 -7.15 -8.25
C LYS A 87 2.41 -5.87 -7.99
N ILE A 88 2.13 -5.22 -6.87
CA ILE A 88 2.95 -4.13 -6.35
C ILE A 88 4.27 -4.72 -5.84
N ILE A 89 5.39 -4.22 -6.37
CA ILE A 89 6.73 -4.67 -5.99
C ILE A 89 7.42 -3.72 -5.01
N HIS A 90 7.14 -2.42 -5.09
CA HIS A 90 7.69 -1.43 -4.16
C HIS A 90 6.77 -0.22 -4.04
N LEU A 91 6.69 0.33 -2.83
CA LEU A 91 5.90 1.52 -2.51
C LEU A 91 6.68 2.39 -1.53
N LYS A 92 6.89 3.66 -1.89
CA LYS A 92 7.63 4.60 -1.05
C LYS A 92 7.09 6.02 -1.14
N VAL A 93 7.02 6.68 0.00
CA VAL A 93 6.57 8.07 0.11
C VAL A 93 7.79 8.97 0.31
N TYR A 94 7.88 10.02 -0.50
CA TYR A 94 8.88 11.08 -0.39
C TYR A 94 8.22 12.41 -0.03
N PRO A 95 8.94 13.32 0.66
CA PRO A 95 8.40 14.62 1.07
C PRO A 95 8.21 15.59 -0.11
N ALA A 96 8.85 15.36 -1.25
CA ALA A 96 8.72 16.21 -2.43
C ALA A 96 8.87 15.37 -3.71
N ARG A 97 8.36 15.91 -4.83
CA ARG A 97 8.57 15.34 -6.17
C ARG A 97 9.75 16.05 -6.83
N ASN A 98 10.86 15.35 -6.99
CA ASN A 98 12.01 15.85 -7.74
C ASN A 98 12.85 14.70 -8.36
N ALA A 99 13.81 15.06 -9.21
CA ALA A 99 14.66 14.10 -9.90
C ALA A 99 15.43 13.19 -8.95
N LEU A 100 15.90 13.70 -7.80
CA LEU A 100 16.63 12.90 -6.80
C LEU A 100 15.73 11.83 -6.16
N THR A 101 14.50 12.18 -5.81
CA THR A 101 13.53 11.22 -5.25
C THR A 101 13.14 10.14 -6.25
N THR A 102 12.98 10.53 -7.51
CA THR A 102 12.68 9.60 -8.62
C THR A 102 13.84 8.63 -8.85
N TYR A 103 15.06 9.16 -8.92
CA TYR A 103 16.26 8.38 -9.11
C TYR A 103 16.55 7.42 -7.93
N SER A 104 16.38 7.91 -6.70
CA SER A 104 16.49 7.08 -5.48
C SER A 104 15.49 5.93 -5.51
N PHE A 105 14.24 6.19 -5.90
CA PHE A 105 13.22 5.16 -5.98
C PHE A 105 13.56 4.10 -7.04
N LEU A 106 13.97 4.54 -8.23
CA LEU A 106 14.36 3.63 -9.32
C LEU A 106 15.57 2.76 -8.96
N LYS A 107 16.56 3.32 -8.23
CA LYS A 107 17.69 2.53 -7.72
C LYS A 107 17.24 1.40 -6.80
N GLU A 108 16.32 1.68 -5.88
CA GLU A 108 15.75 0.68 -4.98
C GLU A 108 15.00 -0.40 -5.76
N VAL A 109 14.16 -0.02 -6.73
CA VAL A 109 13.39 -0.95 -7.57
C VAL A 109 14.29 -1.84 -8.41
N LEU A 110 15.35 -1.27 -9.00
CA LEU A 110 16.29 -2.00 -9.87
C LEU A 110 17.37 -2.76 -9.07
N GLY A 111 17.42 -2.61 -7.75
CA GLY A 111 18.46 -3.21 -6.91
C GLY A 111 19.87 -2.67 -7.20
N ILE A 112 19.97 -1.47 -7.76
CA ILE A 112 21.25 -0.81 -8.05
C ILE A 112 21.69 -0.12 -6.76
N ALA A 113 22.54 -0.78 -5.99
CA ALA A 113 23.13 -0.23 -4.76
C ALA A 113 23.87 1.09 -5.06
N SER A 114 23.76 2.03 -4.12
CA SER A 114 24.63 3.22 -4.00
C SER A 114 25.94 2.87 -3.32
#